data_AF-A0A3C1BYN1-F1
#
_entry.id   AF-A0A3C1BYN1-F1
#
_cell.length_a   1.000
_cell.length_b   1.000
_cell.length_c   1.000
_cell.angle_alpha   90.00
_cell.angle_beta   90.00
_cell.angle_gamma   90.00
#
_symmetry.space_group_name_H-M   'P 1'
#
loop_
_entity.id
_entity.type
_entity.pdbx_description
1 polymer ?
#
loop_
_entity_poly.entity_id
_entity_poly.type
_entity_poly.pdbx_seq_one_letter_code
_entity_poly.pdbx_strand_id
1 'polypeptide(L)'
;MKQVFHRLAFVLVLLALLAGICYMLWPHSFAALQPECDSITIIRTDTAEDYSLTTTKETYSADSSEFAQIMDILSRYTYHRSFRTLTKANNVGGNHAGFWLHVYLDHGNDRLAFTCGGTGEVLIDRVWRVGYWGDRPELSMMAELAAVLEKKENAK
;
A
#
# COMPACT_ATOMS: atom_id res chain seq x y z
N MET A 1 -9.30 30.52 39.63
CA MET A 1 -8.65 29.19 39.57
C MET A 1 -9.43 28.17 38.74
N LYS A 2 -10.69 27.83 39.07
CA LYS A 2 -11.48 26.83 38.31
C LYS A 2 -11.52 27.08 36.78
N GLN A 3 -11.80 28.30 36.33
CA GLN A 3 -11.80 28.61 34.88
C GLN A 3 -10.46 28.40 34.18
N VAL A 4 -9.33 28.65 34.87
CA VAL A 4 -7.98 28.43 34.31
C VAL A 4 -7.70 26.94 34.15
N PHE A 5 -8.10 26.12 35.14
CA PHE A 5 -8.00 24.66 35.04
C PHE A 5 -8.86 24.08 33.90
N HIS A 6 -10.09 24.57 33.71
CA HIS A 6 -10.94 24.11 32.60
C HIS A 6 -10.35 24.50 31.24
N ARG A 7 -9.79 25.71 31.11
CA ARG A 7 -9.09 26.15 29.88
C ARG A 7 -7.86 25.29 29.60
N LEU A 8 -7.06 25.00 30.63
CA LEU A 8 -5.87 24.15 30.49
C LEU A 8 -6.24 22.72 30.08
N ALA A 9 -7.22 22.12 30.75
CA ALA A 9 -7.72 20.80 30.42
C ALA A 9 -8.25 20.74 28.98
N PHE A 10 -8.98 21.76 28.54
CA PHE A 10 -9.47 21.87 27.18
C PHE A 10 -8.33 21.93 26.15
N VAL A 11 -7.29 22.73 26.41
CA VAL A 11 -6.10 22.81 25.55
C VAL A 11 -5.40 21.45 25.46
N LEU A 12 -5.25 20.73 26.58
CA LEU A 12 -4.62 19.41 26.59
C LEU A 12 -5.42 18.39 25.76
N VAL A 13 -6.76 18.41 25.86
CA VAL A 13 -7.62 17.56 25.03
C VAL A 13 -7.45 17.88 23.55
N LEU A 14 -7.43 19.16 23.18
CA LEU A 14 -7.22 19.57 21.79
C LEU A 14 -5.86 19.11 21.25
N LEU A 15 -4.79 19.24 22.04
CA LEU A 15 -3.45 18.78 21.66
C LEU A 15 -3.41 17.26 21.48
N ALA A 16 -4.08 16.51 22.36
CA ALA A 16 -4.18 15.05 22.23
C ALA A 16 -4.94 14.64 20.96
N LEU A 17 -6.04 15.32 20.63
CA LEU A 17 -6.79 15.08 19.40
C LEU A 17 -5.94 15.39 18.15
N LEU A 18 -5.23 16.52 18.16
CA LEU A 18 -4.35 16.91 17.06
C LEU A 18 -3.22 15.89 16.88
N ALA A 19 -2.58 15.46 17.97
CA ALA A 19 -1.55 14.42 17.93
C ALA A 19 -2.09 13.09 17.38
N GLY A 20 -3.31 12.71 17.75
CA GLY A 20 -4.00 11.53 17.21
C GLY A 20 -4.24 11.64 15.70
N ILE A 21 -4.69 12.80 15.21
CA ILE A 21 -4.88 13.05 13.78
C ILE A 21 -3.55 12.96 13.04
N CYS A 22 -2.49 13.62 13.56
CA CYS A 22 -1.15 13.54 12.97
C CYS A 22 -0.62 12.10 12.92
N TYR A 23 -0.85 11.31 13.97
CA TYR A 23 -0.46 9.89 14.01
C TYR A 23 -1.20 9.04 12.97
N MET A 24 -2.48 9.34 12.74
CA MET A 24 -3.32 8.63 11.77
C MET A 24 -2.96 8.98 10.33
N LEU A 25 -2.70 10.26 10.08
CA LEU A 25 -2.44 10.82 8.75
C LEU A 25 -0.95 10.88 8.39
N TRP A 26 -0.06 10.39 9.26
CA TRP A 26 1.36 10.33 8.96
C TRP A 26 1.60 9.43 7.74
N PRO A 27 2.14 9.98 6.64
CA PRO A 27 2.37 9.22 5.43
C PRO A 27 3.62 8.36 5.55
N HIS A 28 3.52 7.10 5.15
CA HIS A 28 4.63 6.17 4.98
C HIS A 28 4.83 5.90 3.49
N SER A 29 6.07 5.85 3.02
CA SER A 29 6.38 5.51 1.62
C SER A 29 6.36 4.00 1.42
N PHE A 30 5.87 3.53 0.27
CA PHE A 30 5.98 2.11 -0.08
C PHE A 30 7.44 1.68 -0.29
N ALA A 31 8.29 2.55 -0.82
CA ALA A 31 9.71 2.25 -1.00
C ALA A 31 10.45 2.04 0.35
N ALA A 32 9.89 2.55 1.45
CA ALA A 32 10.45 2.38 2.79
C ALA A 32 10.01 1.06 3.46
N LEU A 33 9.17 0.24 2.81
CA LEU A 33 8.72 -1.03 3.37
C LEU A 33 9.87 -2.03 3.54
N GLN A 34 10.74 -2.13 2.54
CA GLN A 34 11.92 -2.97 2.56
C GLN A 34 13.08 -2.19 1.90
N PRO A 35 13.78 -1.31 2.64
CA PRO A 35 14.81 -0.44 2.05
C PRO A 35 15.99 -1.21 1.43
N GLU A 36 16.25 -2.41 1.93
CA GLU A 36 17.35 -3.26 1.47
C GLU A 36 16.90 -4.30 0.42
N CYS A 37 15.70 -4.14 -0.16
CA CYS A 37 15.11 -5.10 -1.09
C CYS A 37 16.08 -5.53 -2.21
N ASP A 38 16.26 -6.84 -2.38
CA ASP A 38 17.12 -7.44 -3.40
C ASP A 38 16.33 -7.98 -4.60
N SER A 39 15.04 -8.24 -4.41
CA SER A 39 14.15 -8.73 -5.45
C SER A 39 12.68 -8.43 -5.17
N ILE A 40 11.92 -8.20 -6.24
CA ILE A 40 10.50 -7.90 -6.18
C ILE A 40 9.75 -8.95 -6.97
N THR A 41 8.76 -9.59 -6.36
CA THR A 41 7.82 -10.46 -7.07
C THR A 41 6.47 -9.79 -7.15
N ILE A 42 5.95 -9.62 -8.36
CA ILE A 42 4.60 -9.11 -8.60
C ILE A 42 3.74 -10.26 -9.11
N ILE A 43 2.60 -10.47 -8.46
CA ILE A 43 1.56 -11.40 -8.88
C ILE A 43 0.31 -10.57 -9.18
N ARG A 44 -0.14 -10.64 -10.43
CA ARG A 44 -1.43 -10.10 -10.87
C ARG A 44 -2.43 -11.25 -10.97
N THR A 45 -3.59 -11.09 -10.37
CA THR A 45 -4.68 -12.05 -10.46
C THR A 45 -5.91 -11.38 -11.06
N ASP A 46 -6.27 -11.80 -12.26
CA ASP A 46 -7.47 -11.35 -12.97
C ASP A 46 -8.60 -12.35 -12.71
N THR A 47 -9.82 -11.84 -12.55
CA THR A 47 -11.04 -12.65 -12.40
C THR A 47 -11.89 -12.49 -13.64
N ALA A 48 -12.09 -13.57 -14.39
CA ALA A 48 -12.95 -13.57 -15.57
C ALA A 48 -14.44 -13.62 -15.18
N GLU A 49 -15.32 -13.39 -16.16
CA GLU A 49 -16.79 -13.41 -15.95
C GLU A 49 -17.32 -14.76 -15.44
N ASP A 50 -16.64 -15.85 -15.78
CA ASP A 50 -16.96 -17.21 -15.35
C ASP A 50 -16.35 -17.57 -13.98
N TYR A 51 -15.81 -16.58 -13.26
CA TYR A 51 -15.09 -16.74 -12.00
C TYR A 51 -13.77 -17.54 -12.09
N SER A 52 -13.28 -17.82 -13.30
CA SER A 52 -11.94 -18.36 -13.46
C SER A 52 -10.88 -17.31 -13.08
N LEU A 53 -9.78 -17.79 -12.49
CA LEU A 53 -8.67 -16.95 -12.05
C LEU A 53 -7.48 -17.17 -12.96
N THR A 54 -7.03 -16.09 -13.61
CA THR A 54 -5.77 -16.08 -14.36
C THR A 54 -4.73 -15.37 -13.52
N THR A 55 -3.53 -15.95 -13.41
CA THR A 55 -2.46 -15.37 -12.60
C THR A 55 -1.19 -15.21 -13.41
N THR A 56 -0.73 -13.97 -13.50
CA THR A 56 0.57 -13.63 -14.09
C THR A 56 1.54 -13.29 -12.97
N LYS A 57 2.71 -13.92 -12.97
CA LYS A 57 3.73 -13.78 -11.92
C LYS A 57 5.08 -13.53 -12.55
N GLU A 58 5.74 -12.45 -12.11
CA GLU A 58 7.13 -12.17 -12.47
C GLU A 58 7.95 -11.78 -11.25
N THR A 59 9.23 -12.17 -11.27
CA THR A 59 10.23 -11.75 -10.31
C THR A 59 11.27 -10.88 -10.99
N TYR A 60 11.68 -9.80 -10.33
CA TYR A 60 12.60 -8.79 -10.78
C TYR A 60 13.74 -8.68 -9.77
N SER A 61 14.97 -8.90 -10.19
CA SER A 61 16.17 -8.77 -9.36
C SER A 61 16.65 -7.33 -9.32
N ALA A 62 17.37 -6.95 -8.26
CA ALA A 62 17.87 -5.60 -8.02
C ALA A 62 18.76 -5.02 -9.15
N ASP A 63 19.37 -5.87 -9.97
CA ASP A 63 20.18 -5.49 -11.12
C ASP A 63 19.36 -5.20 -12.39
N SER A 64 18.05 -5.48 -12.39
CA SER A 64 17.16 -5.24 -13.54
C SER A 64 16.68 -3.78 -13.62
N SER A 65 16.48 -3.29 -14.85
CA SER A 65 15.94 -1.94 -15.07
C SER A 65 14.51 -1.79 -14.55
N GLU A 66 13.74 -2.88 -14.61
CA GLU A 66 12.37 -3.00 -14.17
C GLU A 66 12.27 -2.94 -12.65
N PHE A 67 13.23 -3.51 -11.92
CA PHE A 67 13.30 -3.35 -10.47
C PHE A 67 13.44 -1.87 -10.09
N ALA A 68 14.36 -1.14 -10.72
CA ALA A 68 14.54 0.29 -10.47
C ALA A 68 13.26 1.08 -10.81
N GLN A 69 12.58 0.71 -11.90
CA GLN A 69 11.30 1.30 -12.27
C GLN A 69 10.19 1.02 -11.24
N ILE A 70 10.09 -0.22 -10.74
CA ILE A 70 9.11 -0.58 -9.71
C ILE A 70 9.39 0.20 -8.42
N MET A 71 10.65 0.29 -7.99
CA MET A 71 11.01 1.07 -6.80
C MET A 71 10.73 2.56 -6.96
N ASP A 72 10.97 3.14 -8.15
CA ASP A 72 10.55 4.51 -8.46
C ASP A 72 9.03 4.69 -8.30
N ILE A 73 8.24 3.79 -8.90
CA ILE A 73 6.77 3.80 -8.77
C ILE A 73 6.39 3.78 -7.28
N LEU A 74 6.89 2.80 -6.52
CA LEU A 74 6.59 2.67 -5.08
C LEU A 74 7.01 3.90 -4.28
N SER A 75 8.10 4.59 -4.65
CA SER A 75 8.57 5.79 -3.95
C SER A 75 7.60 6.97 -4.06
N ARG A 76 6.81 7.03 -5.14
CA ARG A 76 5.84 8.11 -5.40
C ARG A 76 4.52 7.95 -4.64
N TYR A 77 4.25 6.76 -4.13
CA TYR A 77 3.02 6.47 -3.40
C TYR A 77 3.26 6.39 -1.89
N THR A 78 2.24 6.83 -1.15
CA THR A 78 2.25 6.78 0.31
C THR A 78 1.00 6.10 0.84
N TYR A 79 1.12 5.54 2.03
CA TYR A 79 0.02 4.96 2.78
C TYR A 79 0.02 5.48 4.22
N HIS A 80 -1.14 5.48 4.86
CA HIS A 80 -1.29 5.94 6.25
C HIS A 80 -2.32 5.09 7.00
N ARG A 81 -2.38 5.30 8.32
CA ARG A 81 -3.26 4.51 9.19
C ARG A 81 -4.71 4.88 8.96
N SER A 82 -5.58 3.89 9.09
CA SER A 82 -7.02 4.04 9.07
C SER A 82 -7.64 3.47 10.35
N PHE A 83 -8.94 3.69 10.55
CA PHE A 83 -9.67 3.03 11.62
C PHE A 83 -9.52 1.50 11.52
N ARG A 84 -9.48 0.95 10.31
CA ARG A 84 -9.28 -0.49 10.09
C ARG A 84 -7.88 -0.97 10.49
N THR A 85 -6.86 -0.11 10.36
CA THR A 85 -5.52 -0.39 10.90
C THR A 85 -5.58 -0.53 12.42
N LEU A 86 -6.28 0.39 13.10
CA LEU A 86 -6.41 0.39 14.56
C LEU A 86 -7.22 -0.81 15.07
N THR A 87 -8.29 -1.18 14.37
CA THR A 87 -9.10 -2.36 14.70
C THR A 87 -8.46 -3.67 14.24
N LYS A 88 -7.21 -3.62 13.75
CA LYS A 88 -6.43 -4.81 13.35
C LYS A 88 -7.09 -5.64 12.26
N ALA A 89 -7.81 -4.99 11.33
CA ALA A 89 -8.37 -5.69 10.17
C ALA A 89 -7.24 -6.34 9.36
N ASN A 90 -7.47 -7.58 8.93
CA ASN A 90 -6.48 -8.43 8.26
C ASN A 90 -6.95 -8.89 6.87
N ASN A 91 -7.98 -8.23 6.33
CA ASN A 91 -8.53 -8.53 5.02
C ASN A 91 -8.87 -7.22 4.28
N VAL A 92 -8.50 -7.15 3.00
CA VAL A 92 -9.01 -6.15 2.07
C VAL A 92 -10.10 -6.80 1.21
N GLY A 93 -11.07 -6.01 0.79
CA GLY A 93 -12.18 -6.48 -0.03
C GLY A 93 -12.50 -5.46 -1.12
N GLY A 94 -13.22 -5.93 -2.15
CA GLY A 94 -13.51 -5.15 -3.35
C GLY A 94 -12.37 -5.20 -4.37
N ASN A 95 -12.74 -5.15 -5.64
CA ASN A 95 -11.83 -5.18 -6.77
C ASN A 95 -12.22 -4.07 -7.76
N HIS A 96 -11.92 -2.83 -7.41
CA HIS A 96 -12.24 -1.67 -8.27
C HIS A 96 -11.28 -1.57 -9.46
N ALA A 97 -10.08 -2.12 -9.34
CA ALA A 97 -9.09 -2.15 -10.42
C ALA A 97 -9.44 -3.15 -11.54
N GLY A 98 -10.29 -4.14 -11.25
CA GLY A 98 -10.57 -5.26 -12.14
C GLY A 98 -9.61 -6.44 -11.97
N PHE A 99 -8.52 -6.26 -11.22
CA PHE A 99 -7.53 -7.28 -10.88
C PHE A 99 -6.97 -7.05 -9.47
N TRP A 100 -6.41 -8.11 -8.88
CA TRP A 100 -5.66 -8.03 -7.63
C TRP A 100 -4.16 -7.98 -7.90
N LEU A 101 -3.44 -7.22 -7.08
CA LEU A 101 -1.98 -7.28 -7.02
C LEU A 101 -1.52 -7.80 -5.68
N HIS A 102 -0.62 -8.77 -5.72
CA HIS A 102 0.22 -9.16 -4.59
C HIS A 102 1.66 -8.83 -4.93
N VAL A 103 2.30 -8.00 -4.11
CA VAL A 103 3.69 -7.59 -4.30
C VAL A 103 4.49 -8.08 -3.11
N TYR A 104 5.58 -8.80 -3.40
CA TYR A 104 6.54 -9.27 -2.43
C TYR A 104 7.84 -8.51 -2.62
N LEU A 105 8.33 -7.91 -1.54
CA LEU A 105 9.62 -7.25 -1.43
C LEU A 105 10.53 -8.16 -0.60
N ASP A 106 11.47 -8.81 -1.27
CA ASP A 106 12.36 -9.80 -0.68
C ASP A 106 13.72 -9.15 -0.35
N HIS A 107 14.32 -9.57 0.75
CA HIS A 107 15.70 -9.27 1.13
C HIS A 107 16.30 -10.48 1.85
N GLY A 108 17.13 -11.27 1.17
CA GLY A 108 17.66 -12.52 1.69
C GLY A 108 16.55 -13.51 2.08
N ASN A 109 16.39 -13.76 3.39
CA ASN A 109 15.34 -14.63 3.92
C ASN A 109 14.10 -13.86 4.41
N ASP A 110 14.16 -12.52 4.43
CA ASP A 110 13.07 -11.67 4.88
C ASP A 110 12.17 -11.29 3.70
N ARG A 111 10.86 -11.45 3.90
CA ARG A 111 9.84 -11.13 2.89
C ARG A 111 8.77 -10.23 3.50
N LEU A 112 8.61 -9.06 2.93
CA LEU A 112 7.46 -8.20 3.18
C LEU A 112 6.50 -8.29 2.00
N ALA A 113 5.21 -8.38 2.27
CA ALA A 113 4.19 -8.42 1.23
C ALA A 113 3.16 -7.32 1.42
N PHE A 114 2.62 -6.84 0.30
CA PHE A 114 1.37 -6.10 0.32
C PHE A 114 0.39 -6.58 -0.75
N THR A 115 -0.90 -6.33 -0.50
CA THR A 115 -1.98 -6.75 -1.39
C THR A 115 -3.02 -5.65 -1.55
N CYS A 116 -3.43 -5.40 -2.79
CA CYS A 116 -4.35 -4.33 -3.16
C CYS A 116 -5.33 -4.77 -4.25
N GLY A 117 -6.54 -4.20 -4.18
CA GLY A 117 -7.64 -4.42 -5.13
C GLY A 117 -8.22 -3.12 -5.69
N GLY A 118 -7.63 -1.98 -5.36
CA GLY A 118 -7.97 -0.67 -5.91
C GLY A 118 -9.07 0.08 -5.16
N THR A 119 -9.34 -0.24 -3.89
CA THR A 119 -10.43 0.39 -3.10
C THR A 119 -9.99 1.61 -2.27
N GLY A 120 -8.74 2.02 -2.44
CA GLY A 120 -7.96 2.89 -1.57
C GLY A 120 -7.41 2.19 -0.33
N GLU A 121 -7.59 0.88 -0.19
CA GLU A 121 -7.11 0.07 0.93
C GLU A 121 -6.03 -0.93 0.49
N VAL A 122 -4.95 -1.00 1.26
CA VAL A 122 -3.86 -1.95 1.03
C VAL A 122 -3.64 -2.80 2.29
N LEU A 123 -3.46 -4.10 2.11
CA LEU A 123 -3.06 -4.99 3.19
C LEU A 123 -1.53 -5.02 3.27
N ILE A 124 -0.96 -4.42 4.31
CA ILE A 124 0.46 -4.46 4.68
C ILE A 124 0.48 -4.85 6.15
N ASP A 125 0.63 -6.12 6.50
CA ASP A 125 0.36 -6.69 7.85
C ASP A 125 -1.11 -6.56 8.35
N ARG A 126 -1.71 -5.39 8.15
CA ARG A 126 -3.06 -4.93 8.49
C ARG A 126 -3.57 -4.08 7.33
N VAL A 127 -4.82 -3.67 7.40
CA VAL A 127 -5.39 -2.76 6.38
C VAL A 127 -4.93 -1.32 6.62
N TRP A 128 -4.26 -0.74 5.63
CA TRP A 128 -3.85 0.67 5.55
C TRP A 128 -4.59 1.39 4.42
N ARG A 129 -4.48 2.71 4.35
CA ARG A 129 -5.06 3.54 3.28
C ARG A 129 -3.98 4.07 2.37
N VAL A 130 -4.17 3.99 1.06
CA VAL A 130 -3.24 4.53 0.05
C VAL A 130 -3.66 5.94 -0.35
N GLY A 131 -2.76 6.90 -0.16
CA GLY A 131 -3.07 8.33 -0.24
C GLY A 131 -4.15 8.76 0.77
N TYR A 132 -4.55 10.02 0.72
CA TYR A 132 -5.49 10.58 1.70
C TYR A 132 -6.97 10.41 1.33
N TRP A 133 -7.30 10.39 0.04
CA TRP A 133 -8.68 10.54 -0.42
C TRP A 133 -9.03 9.58 -1.56
N GLY A 134 -10.15 8.88 -1.40
CA GLY A 134 -10.68 7.95 -2.41
C GLY A 134 -9.73 6.77 -2.66
N ASP A 135 -9.77 6.26 -3.89
CA ASP A 135 -9.02 5.10 -4.36
C ASP A 135 -8.07 5.40 -5.53
N ARG A 136 -8.17 6.61 -6.11
CA ARG A 136 -7.34 7.04 -7.26
C ARG A 136 -5.83 6.82 -7.08
N PRO A 137 -5.22 7.12 -5.92
CA PRO A 137 -3.79 6.87 -5.74
C PRO A 137 -3.44 5.39 -5.82
N GLU A 138 -4.27 4.51 -5.24
CA GLU A 138 -4.05 3.06 -5.34
C GLU A 138 -4.25 2.57 -6.76
N LEU A 139 -5.33 2.99 -7.43
CA LEU A 139 -5.61 2.61 -8.83
C LEU A 139 -4.47 3.03 -9.76
N SER A 140 -3.92 4.23 -9.56
CA SER A 140 -2.76 4.71 -10.33
C SER A 140 -1.52 3.87 -10.07
N MET A 141 -1.22 3.56 -8.80
CA MET A 141 -0.11 2.68 -8.43
C MET A 141 -0.26 1.29 -9.06
N MET A 142 -1.46 0.69 -8.97
CA MET A 142 -1.74 -0.62 -9.52
C MET A 142 -1.59 -0.65 -11.03
N ALA A 143 -2.08 0.38 -11.74
CA ALA A 143 -1.95 0.49 -13.19
C ALA A 143 -0.47 0.63 -13.62
N GLU A 144 0.32 1.43 -12.90
CA GLU A 144 1.75 1.58 -13.20
C GLU A 144 2.54 0.29 -12.97
N LEU A 145 2.25 -0.45 -11.89
CA LEU A 145 2.87 -1.76 -11.63
C LEU A 145 2.44 -2.81 -12.66
N ALA A 146 1.16 -2.84 -13.03
CA ALA A 146 0.65 -3.74 -14.06
C ALA A 146 1.31 -3.48 -15.43
N ALA A 147 1.56 -2.21 -15.77
CA ALA A 147 2.24 -1.85 -17.02
C ALA A 147 3.70 -2.37 -17.07
N VAL A 148 4.40 -2.47 -15.92
CA VAL A 148 5.74 -3.10 -15.87
C VAL A 148 5.64 -4.60 -16.10
N LEU A 149 4.59 -5.24 -15.57
CA LEU A 149 4.32 -6.67 -15.76
C LEU A 149 4.05 -7.01 -17.23
N GLU A 150 3.15 -6.26 -17.87
CA GLU A 150 2.76 -6.46 -19.28
C GLU A 150 3.91 -6.23 -20.26
N LYS A 151 4.78 -5.25 -19.99
CA LYS A 151 5.97 -5.01 -20.83
C LYS A 151 6.91 -6.20 -20.84
N LYS A 152 7.10 -6.86 -19.69
CA LYS A 152 7.98 -8.03 -19.57
C LYS A 152 7.35 -9.27 -20.20
N GLU A 153 6.03 -9.42 -20.11
CA GLU A 153 5.31 -10.50 -20.78
C GLU A 153 5.44 -10.40 -22.31
N ASN A 154 5.26 -9.21 -22.88
CA ASN A 154 5.38 -8.98 -24.33
C ASN A 154 6.83 -9.07 -24.87
N ALA A 155 7.83 -9.09 -23.98
CA ALA A 155 9.23 -9.22 -24.35
C ALA A 155 9.73 -10.68 -24.36
N LYS A 156 8.89 -11.64 -23.96
CA LYS A 156 9.16 -13.09 -24.00
C LYS A 156 8.69 -13.69 -25.32
#